data_AF-A0A7W2ICM1-F1
#
_entry.id   AF-A0A7W2ICM1-F1
#
_cell.length_a   1.000
_cell.length_b   1.000
_cell.length_c   1.000
_cell.angle_alpha   90.00
_cell.angle_beta   90.00
_cell.angle_gamma   90.00
#
_symmetry.space_group_name_H-M   'P 1'
#
loop_
_entity.id
_entity.type
_entity.pdbx_description
1 polymer ?
#
loop_
_entity_poly.entity_id
_entity_poly.type
_entity_poly.pdbx_seq_one_letter_code
_entity_poly.pdbx_strand_id
1 'polypeptide(L)'
;MEQQEKVDQRYLVQQNKISDGETKPPVFAKVMRSKTGVFEGVSFIKSKDKATVMTIAEANQAIEWATKKKPNAREYVTKIICVGQ
;
A
#
# COMPACT_ATOMS: atom_id res chain seq x y z
N MET A 1 -9.33 -29.60 13.91
CA MET A 1 -8.29 -28.57 14.14
C MET A 1 -8.50 -27.53 13.07
N GLU A 2 -9.16 -26.42 13.38
CA GLU A 2 -9.26 -25.29 12.45
C GLU A 2 -7.86 -24.69 12.32
N GLN A 3 -7.22 -24.91 11.17
CA GLN A 3 -6.02 -24.18 10.80
C GLN A 3 -6.48 -22.76 10.48
N GLN A 4 -6.41 -21.88 11.48
CA GLN A 4 -6.56 -20.47 11.29
C GLN A 4 -5.40 -20.02 10.40
N GLU A 5 -5.65 -19.91 9.08
CA GLU A 5 -4.75 -19.23 8.16
C GLU A 5 -4.42 -17.89 8.82
N LYS A 6 -3.20 -17.75 9.34
CA LYS A 6 -2.69 -16.47 9.82
C LYS A 6 -2.78 -15.55 8.63
N VAL A 7 -3.81 -14.70 8.63
CA VAL A 7 -4.03 -13.68 7.64
C VAL A 7 -2.73 -12.89 7.53
N ASP A 8 -2.03 -13.08 6.42
CA ASP A 8 -0.62 -12.75 6.25
C ASP A 8 -0.42 -11.23 6.14
N GLN A 9 -0.61 -10.52 7.26
CA GLN A 9 -0.49 -9.07 7.38
C GLN A 9 0.98 -8.68 7.53
N ARG A 10 1.72 -8.77 6.43
CA ARG A 10 3.15 -8.45 6.38
C ARG A 10 3.55 -7.69 5.13
N TYR A 11 2.59 -7.09 4.42
CA TYR A 11 2.87 -6.38 3.18
C TYR A 11 2.71 -4.88 3.35
N LEU A 12 3.54 -4.11 2.65
CA LEU A 12 3.35 -2.68 2.40
C LEU A 12 3.28 -2.43 0.90
N VAL A 13 2.55 -1.41 0.48
CA VAL A 13 2.62 -0.91 -0.89
C VAL A 13 3.54 0.31 -0.92
N GLN A 14 4.54 0.27 -1.79
CA GLN A 14 5.52 1.32 -2.03
C GLN A 14 5.30 1.94 -3.42
N GLN A 15 5.45 3.26 -3.53
CA GLN A 15 5.50 3.98 -4.79
C GLN A 15 6.78 4.82 -4.90
N ASN A 16 7.39 4.78 -6.09
CA ASN A 16 8.52 5.61 -6.48
C ASN A 16 8.13 6.40 -7.73
N LYS A 17 8.38 7.71 -7.73
CA LYS A 17 8.08 8.53 -8.91
C LYS A 17 9.10 8.25 -10.02
N ILE A 18 8.63 7.95 -11.22
CA ILE A 18 9.46 7.60 -12.38
C ILE A 18 10.38 8.76 -12.77
N SER A 19 9.84 9.99 -12.81
CA SER A 19 10.58 11.19 -13.24
C SER A 19 11.73 11.55 -12.32
N ASP A 20 11.67 11.13 -11.07
CA ASP A 20 12.61 11.56 -10.03
C ASP A 20 13.78 10.57 -9.87
N GLY A 21 13.80 9.47 -10.64
CA GLY A 21 14.79 8.42 -10.50
C GLY A 21 14.92 7.90 -9.06
N GLU A 22 16.13 7.55 -8.64
CA GLU A 22 16.44 7.12 -7.26
C GLU A 22 16.68 8.30 -6.31
N THR A 23 16.47 9.55 -6.75
CA THR A 23 16.87 10.74 -5.98
C THR A 23 15.88 11.14 -4.89
N LYS A 24 14.61 10.71 -5.00
CA LYS A 24 13.59 10.97 -3.97
C LYS A 24 13.23 9.69 -3.21
N PRO A 25 12.98 9.82 -1.89
CA PRO A 25 12.57 8.68 -1.09
C PRO A 25 11.20 8.15 -1.57
N PRO A 26 10.97 6.84 -1.45
CA PRO A 26 9.68 6.25 -1.75
C PRO A 26 8.58 6.79 -0.82
N VAL A 27 7.34 6.63 -1.27
CA VAL A 27 6.15 6.80 -0.44
C VAL A 27 5.44 5.47 -0.23
N PHE A 28 4.76 5.34 0.90
CA PHE A 28 4.14 4.10 1.35
C PHE A 28 2.64 4.29 1.52
N ALA A 29 1.87 3.26 1.21
CA ALA A 29 0.42 3.29 1.34
C ALA A 29 0.00 3.33 2.81
N LYS A 30 -0.89 4.28 3.10
CA LYS A 30 -1.70 4.33 4.32
C LYS A 30 -3.16 4.21 3.91
N VAL A 31 -3.76 3.07 4.25
CA VAL A 31 -5.16 2.78 3.96
C VAL A 31 -6.04 3.66 4.84
N MET A 32 -7.05 4.26 4.22
CA MET A 32 -8.09 5.02 4.90
C MET A 32 -9.30 4.12 5.05
N ARG A 33 -9.79 4.01 6.28
CA ARG A 33 -10.98 3.24 6.62
C ARG A 33 -12.01 4.12 7.29
N SER A 34 -13.28 3.79 7.08
CA SER A 34 -14.40 4.37 7.82
C SER A 34 -14.30 4.05 9.31
N LYS A 35 -15.16 4.67 10.12
CA LYS A 35 -15.33 4.32 11.55
C LYS A 35 -15.76 2.86 11.78
N THR A 36 -16.36 2.23 10.76
CA THR A 36 -16.79 0.82 10.79
C THR A 36 -15.75 -0.13 10.18
N GLY A 37 -14.56 0.37 9.79
CA GLY A 37 -13.46 -0.44 9.26
C GLY A 37 -13.52 -0.70 7.74
N VAL A 38 -14.51 -0.13 7.04
CA VAL A 38 -14.67 -0.27 5.59
C VAL A 38 -13.57 0.49 4.86
N PHE A 39 -12.96 -0.12 3.84
CA PHE A 39 -11.96 0.55 3.00
C PHE A 39 -12.59 1.73 2.24
N GLU A 40 -12.02 2.93 2.39
CA GLU A 40 -12.48 4.14 1.71
C GLU A 40 -11.47 4.66 0.67
N GLY A 41 -10.19 4.31 0.83
CA GLY A 41 -9.16 4.67 -0.13
C GLY A 41 -7.74 4.49 0.42
N VAL A 42 -6.77 5.07 -0.30
CA VAL A 42 -5.36 5.03 0.10
C VAL A 42 -4.68 6.39 -0.12
N SER A 43 -3.94 6.82 0.91
CA SER A 43 -2.99 7.93 0.83
C SER A 43 -1.57 7.38 0.76
N PHE A 44 -0.64 8.15 0.17
CA PHE A 44 0.77 7.77 0.12
C PHE A 44 1.59 8.76 0.95
N ILE A 45 2.37 8.25 1.90
CA ILE A 45 3.14 9.04 2.87
C ILE A 45 4.63 8.68 2.84
N LYS A 46 5.52 9.60 3.20
CA LYS A 46 6.97 9.33 3.22
C LYS A 46 7.41 8.45 4.41
N SER A 47 6.61 8.42 5.48
CA SER A 47 6.90 7.69 6.72
C SER A 47 6.52 6.21 6.61
N LYS A 48 7.52 5.33 6.44
CA LYS A 48 7.32 3.88 6.37
C LYS A 48 6.71 3.29 7.65
N ASP A 49 7.11 3.81 8.80
CA ASP A 49 6.65 3.41 10.14
C ASP A 49 5.15 3.68 10.38
N LYS A 50 4.57 4.65 9.64
CA LYS A 50 3.15 5.01 9.71
C LYS A 50 2.31 4.38 8.59
N ALA A 51 2.94 3.59 7.72
CA ALA A 51 2.27 2.91 6.63
C ALA A 51 1.40 1.77 7.17
N THR A 52 0.34 1.44 6.45
CA THR A 52 -0.54 0.36 6.86
C THR A 52 0.08 -0.97 6.45
N VAL A 53 0.47 -1.80 7.41
CA VAL A 53 0.78 -3.21 7.16
C VAL A 53 -0.53 -3.93 6.83
N MET A 54 -0.53 -4.64 5.71
CA MET A 54 -1.75 -5.17 5.11
C MET A 54 -1.53 -6.60 4.64
N THR A 55 -2.63 -7.29 4.39
CA THR A 55 -2.62 -8.56 3.66
C THR A 55 -2.26 -8.34 2.20
N ILE A 56 -1.89 -9.41 1.50
CA ILE A 56 -1.67 -9.33 0.05
C ILE A 56 -2.92 -8.88 -0.71
N ALA A 57 -4.12 -9.29 -0.25
CA ALA A 57 -5.39 -8.91 -0.85
C ALA A 57 -5.65 -7.40 -0.70
N GLU A 58 -5.44 -6.85 0.50
CA GLU A 58 -5.57 -5.41 0.76
C GLU A 58 -4.51 -4.59 0.03
N ALA A 59 -3.29 -5.13 -0.15
CA ALA A 59 -2.26 -4.51 -0.96
C ALA A 59 -2.69 -4.36 -2.42
N ASN A 60 -3.24 -5.43 -3.00
CA ASN A 60 -3.78 -5.37 -4.36
C ASN A 60 -4.96 -4.39 -4.45
N GLN A 61 -5.87 -4.37 -3.48
CA GLN A 61 -7.00 -3.42 -3.43
C GLN A 61 -6.51 -1.96 -3.37
N ALA A 62 -5.47 -1.67 -2.58
CA ALA A 62 -4.88 -0.33 -2.50
C ALA A 62 -4.26 0.10 -3.83
N ILE A 63 -3.57 -0.81 -4.53
CA ILE A 63 -2.97 -0.55 -5.85
C ILE A 63 -4.05 -0.29 -6.90
N GLU A 64 -5.10 -1.11 -6.94
CA GLU A 64 -6.21 -0.95 -7.87
C GLU A 64 -6.91 0.39 -7.65
N TRP A 65 -7.23 0.73 -6.40
CA TRP A 65 -7.83 2.02 -6.07
C TRP A 65 -6.94 3.18 -6.49
N ALA A 66 -5.63 3.12 -6.19
CA ALA A 66 -4.68 4.17 -6.55
C ALA A 66 -4.61 4.37 -8.07
N THR A 67 -4.55 3.27 -8.83
CA THR A 67 -4.50 3.28 -10.29
C THR A 67 -5.77 3.86 -10.91
N LYS A 68 -6.93 3.55 -10.32
CA LYS A 68 -8.25 4.00 -10.81
C LYS A 68 -8.56 5.45 -10.44
N LYS A 69 -8.17 5.90 -9.23
CA LYS A 69 -8.58 7.20 -8.69
C LYS A 69 -7.55 8.31 -8.88
N LYS A 70 -6.26 7.99 -8.99
CA LYS A 70 -5.20 9.00 -9.13
C LYS A 70 -4.83 9.19 -10.60
N PRO A 71 -5.09 10.36 -11.20
CA PRO A 71 -4.78 10.59 -12.62
C PRO A 71 -3.27 10.51 -12.92
N ASN A 72 -2.43 10.73 -11.91
CA ASN A 72 -0.98 10.65 -12.00
C ASN A 72 -0.42 9.28 -11.58
N ALA A 73 -1.24 8.23 -11.40
CA ALA A 73 -0.74 6.90 -11.03
C ALA A 73 0.34 6.37 -11.98
N ARG A 74 0.22 6.69 -13.27
CA ARG A 74 1.21 6.36 -14.32
C ARG A 74 2.60 6.96 -14.11
N GLU A 75 2.73 7.98 -13.26
CA GLU A 75 4.02 8.60 -12.93
C GLU A 75 4.78 7.82 -11.87
N TYR A 76 4.21 6.74 -11.31
CA TYR A 76 4.79 6.00 -10.20
C TYR A 76 4.97 4.52 -10.55
N VAL A 77 6.13 3.97 -10.21
CA VAL A 77 6.33 2.52 -10.10
C VAL A 77 5.79 2.10 -8.74
N THR A 78 4.79 1.21 -8.76
CA THR A 78 4.17 0.68 -7.53
C THR A 78 4.67 -0.75 -7.28
N LYS A 79 5.05 -1.07 -6.05
CA LYS A 79 5.54 -2.40 -5.64
C LYS A 79 4.91 -2.82 -4.32
N ILE A 80 4.68 -4.12 -4.15
CA ILE A 80 4.34 -4.71 -2.85
C ILE A 80 5.65 -5.21 -2.23
N ILE A 81 5.93 -4.80 -1.00
CA ILE A 81 7.11 -5.23 -0.24
C ILE A 81 6.68 -6.06 0.97
N CYS A 82 7.34 -7.18 1.20
CA CYS A 82 7.17 -7.98 2.40
C CYS A 82 8.05 -7.39 3.53
N VAL A 83 7.49 -7.24 4.73
CA VAL A 83 8.17 -6.66 5.90
C VAL A 83 8.29 -7.61 7.09
N GLY A 84 7.88 -8.88 6.95
CA GLY A 84 7.97 -9.90 8.00
C GLY A 84 8.45 -11.24 7.45
N GLN A 85 9.26 -11.93 8.25
CA GLN A 85 9.74 -13.29 8.00
C GLN A 85 8.88 -14.28 8.79
#